data_AF-A0A086MXV0-F1
#
_entry.id   AF-A0A086MXV0-F1
#
_cell.length_a   1.000
_cell.length_b   1.000
_cell.length_c   1.000
_cell.angle_alpha   90.00
_cell.angle_beta   90.00
_cell.angle_gamma   90.00
#
_symmetry.space_group_name_H-M   'P 1'
#
loop_
_entity.id
_entity.type
_entity.pdbx_description
1 polymer ?
#
loop_
_entity_poly.entity_id
_entity_poly.type
_entity_poly.pdbx_seq_one_letter_code
_entity_poly.pdbx_strand_id
1 'polypeptide(L)'
;MNGLRVVPTWRHGQERLYVCLPDGGNVAWYDRETARVNLLRDDREGEVLEALGPFLTGPVTVGPPPVPTPAELARLTLHPDDDLAPNRPGEALLIALEREPGPAHRLRPDPRRRALTAEQAAGGALDRLDGAGWRTLHSVPLPGGDRIHHLVIGPGGLFAVHALPARRQRVHVTDPLVTLGRREPLPLLRRVRADADRASYALTAEVHAVLVLVDPADVTVREPPRSVRVLTDGELPGLARLGGMLKPADVEALHAMARDRATWTRV
;
A
#
# COMPACT_ATOMS: atom_id res chain seq x y z
N MET A 1 33.78 -17.56 -36.09
CA MET A 1 33.43 -18.14 -34.77
C MET A 1 33.45 -17.01 -33.76
N ASN A 2 32.28 -16.50 -33.43
CA ASN A 2 32.12 -15.39 -32.49
C ASN A 2 32.53 -15.90 -31.10
N GLY A 3 33.65 -15.41 -30.56
CA GLY A 3 34.29 -15.91 -29.34
C GLY A 3 33.50 -15.68 -28.04
N LEU A 4 32.19 -15.48 -28.12
CA LEU A 4 31.30 -15.31 -26.98
C LEU A 4 31.17 -16.62 -26.21
N ARG A 5 31.14 -16.52 -24.88
CA ARG A 5 30.97 -17.65 -23.96
C ARG A 5 29.73 -17.46 -23.13
N VAL A 6 28.90 -18.50 -23.04
CA VAL A 6 27.73 -18.51 -22.16
C VAL A 6 28.12 -19.13 -20.82
N VAL A 7 27.94 -18.37 -19.74
CA VAL A 7 28.31 -18.77 -18.38
C VAL A 7 27.05 -18.81 -17.51
N PRO A 8 26.63 -19.98 -17.01
CA PRO A 8 25.54 -20.06 -16.06
C PRO A 8 25.97 -19.51 -14.70
N THR A 9 25.08 -18.75 -14.06
CA THR A 9 25.31 -18.16 -12.74
C THR A 9 24.03 -18.21 -11.92
N TRP A 10 24.18 -18.45 -10.62
CA TRP A 10 23.11 -18.36 -9.63
C TRP A 10 23.31 -17.11 -8.78
N ARG A 11 22.37 -16.16 -8.83
CA ARG A 11 22.37 -14.97 -7.96
C ARG A 11 20.96 -14.70 -7.46
N HIS A 12 20.82 -14.41 -6.17
CA HIS A 12 19.54 -14.11 -5.51
C HIS A 12 18.44 -15.16 -5.76
N GLY A 13 18.81 -16.45 -5.86
CA GLY A 13 17.86 -17.54 -6.12
C GLY A 13 17.41 -17.69 -7.57
N GLN A 14 17.91 -16.86 -8.50
CA GLN A 14 17.58 -16.92 -9.93
C GLN A 14 18.76 -17.48 -10.74
N GLU A 15 18.46 -18.38 -11.67
CA GLU A 15 19.40 -18.87 -12.69
C GLU A 15 19.47 -17.88 -13.85
N ARG A 16 20.67 -17.37 -14.15
CA ARG A 16 20.93 -16.46 -15.26
C ARG A 16 22.08 -16.97 -16.12
N LEU A 17 21.96 -16.83 -17.43
CA LEU A 17 23.04 -17.15 -18.36
C LEU A 17 23.70 -15.86 -18.84
N TYR A 18 24.94 -15.63 -18.45
CA TYR A 18 25.72 -14.47 -18.86
C TYR A 18 26.44 -14.76 -20.18
N VAL A 19 26.42 -13.79 -21.11
CA VAL A 19 27.14 -13.86 -22.38
C VAL A 19 28.35 -12.95 -22.27
N CYS A 20 29.52 -13.57 -22.22
CA CYS A 20 30.79 -12.89 -21.99
C CYS A 20 31.65 -12.88 -23.25
N LEU A 21 32.38 -11.80 -23.45
CA LEU A 21 33.46 -11.67 -24.41
C LEU A 21 34.68 -12.53 -24.02
N PRO A 22 35.60 -12.81 -24.95
CA PRO A 22 36.85 -13.52 -24.67
C PRO A 22 37.71 -12.88 -23.56
N ASP A 23 37.61 -11.55 -23.40
CA ASP A 23 38.31 -10.77 -22.37
C ASP A 23 37.62 -10.83 -20.99
N GLY A 24 36.49 -11.53 -20.88
CA GLY A 24 35.69 -11.66 -19.66
C GLY A 24 34.63 -10.58 -19.46
N GLY A 25 34.54 -9.60 -20.36
CA GLY A 25 33.51 -8.56 -20.30
C GLY A 25 32.11 -9.11 -20.58
N ASN A 26 31.13 -8.74 -19.77
CA ASN A 26 29.74 -9.13 -19.99
C ASN A 26 29.08 -8.25 -21.06
N VAL A 27 28.41 -8.85 -22.05
CA VAL A 27 27.68 -8.15 -23.11
C VAL A 27 26.17 -8.35 -23.04
N ALA A 28 25.70 -9.43 -22.41
CA ALA A 28 24.28 -9.68 -22.20
C ALA A 28 24.04 -10.72 -21.09
N TRP A 29 22.82 -10.79 -20.57
CA TRP A 29 22.38 -11.99 -19.84
C TRP A 29 20.97 -12.38 -20.20
N TYR A 30 20.73 -13.70 -20.20
CA TYR A 30 19.42 -14.30 -20.37
C TYR A 30 18.86 -14.70 -19.01
N ASP A 31 17.65 -14.20 -18.74
CA ASP A 31 16.84 -14.57 -17.60
C ASP A 31 15.79 -15.60 -18.07
N ARG A 32 15.93 -16.84 -17.58
CA ARG A 32 15.09 -17.97 -18.02
C ARG A 32 13.66 -17.86 -17.49
N GLU A 33 13.47 -17.25 -16.32
CA GLU A 33 12.17 -17.11 -15.67
C GLU A 33 11.28 -16.14 -16.44
N THR A 34 11.87 -15.05 -16.92
CA THR A 34 11.15 -13.99 -17.68
C THR A 34 11.26 -14.12 -19.19
N ALA A 35 11.97 -15.13 -19.69
CA ALA A 35 12.28 -15.31 -21.11
C ALA A 35 12.84 -14.04 -21.78
N ARG A 36 13.74 -13.33 -21.08
CA ARG A 36 14.29 -12.03 -21.52
C ARG A 36 15.81 -12.07 -21.68
N VAL A 37 16.28 -11.60 -22.83
CA VAL A 37 17.70 -11.29 -23.07
C VAL A 37 17.91 -9.80 -22.82
N ASN A 38 18.76 -9.48 -21.85
CA ASN A 38 19.13 -8.12 -21.50
C ASN A 38 20.47 -7.78 -22.14
N LEU A 39 20.48 -6.89 -23.11
CA LEU A 39 21.65 -6.43 -23.84
C LEU A 39 22.32 -5.27 -23.11
N LEU A 40 23.61 -5.37 -22.83
CA LEU A 40 24.41 -4.24 -22.33
C LEU A 40 24.95 -3.37 -23.46
N ARG A 41 24.99 -3.91 -24.68
CA ARG A 41 25.38 -3.21 -25.91
C ARG A 41 24.51 -3.68 -27.06
N ASP A 42 23.87 -2.75 -27.75
CA ASP A 42 22.92 -3.04 -28.83
C ASP A 42 23.62 -3.42 -30.15
N ASP A 43 24.92 -3.16 -30.29
CA ASP A 43 25.71 -3.41 -31.51
C ASP A 43 26.00 -4.90 -31.77
N ARG A 44 25.67 -5.79 -30.83
CA ARG A 44 26.00 -7.22 -30.85
C ARG A 44 24.82 -8.15 -30.64
N GLU A 45 23.60 -7.67 -30.83
CA GLU A 45 22.37 -8.47 -30.66
C GLU A 45 22.43 -9.81 -31.40
N GLY A 46 22.82 -9.79 -32.68
CA GLY A 46 22.90 -11.01 -33.50
C GLY A 46 23.87 -12.06 -32.96
N GLU A 47 25.06 -11.64 -32.52
CA GLU A 47 26.07 -12.54 -31.94
C GLU A 47 25.60 -13.13 -30.60
N VAL A 48 24.91 -12.31 -29.79
CA VAL A 48 24.36 -12.72 -28.49
C VAL A 48 23.25 -13.77 -28.68
N LEU A 49 22.34 -13.56 -29.63
CA LEU A 49 21.27 -14.50 -29.94
C LEU A 49 21.79 -15.81 -30.52
N GLU A 50 22.82 -15.74 -31.38
CA GLU A 50 23.50 -16.93 -31.90
C GLU A 50 24.13 -17.76 -30.75
N ALA A 51 24.84 -17.10 -29.83
CA ALA A 51 25.47 -17.77 -28.68
C ALA A 51 24.46 -18.37 -27.70
N LEU A 52 23.32 -17.69 -27.49
CA LEU A 52 22.26 -18.14 -26.60
C LEU A 52 21.33 -19.19 -27.22
N GLY A 53 21.33 -19.36 -28.55
CA GLY A 53 20.43 -20.24 -29.29
C GLY A 53 20.16 -21.61 -28.66
N PRO A 54 21.19 -22.36 -28.20
CA PRO A 54 21.00 -23.66 -27.54
C PRO A 54 20.21 -23.62 -26.22
N PHE A 55 20.09 -22.45 -25.59
CA PHE A 55 19.49 -22.26 -24.26
C PHE A 55 18.10 -21.60 -24.31
N LEU A 56 17.70 -21.04 -25.46
CA LEU A 56 16.40 -20.39 -25.62
C LEU A 56 15.31 -21.45 -25.81
N THR A 57 14.29 -21.43 -24.94
CA THR A 57 13.20 -22.42 -24.93
C THR A 57 11.91 -21.93 -25.59
N GLY A 58 11.96 -20.84 -26.35
CA GLY A 58 10.80 -20.23 -27.01
C GLY A 58 11.06 -18.79 -27.46
N PRO A 59 10.00 -18.04 -27.82
CA PRO A 59 10.12 -16.61 -28.12
C PRO A 59 10.70 -15.87 -26.91
N VAL A 60 11.69 -15.03 -27.15
CA VAL A 60 12.32 -14.20 -26.10
C VAL A 60 12.17 -12.73 -26.39
N THR A 61 12.05 -11.94 -25.33
CA THR A 61 12.12 -10.48 -25.45
C THR A 61 13.58 -10.05 -25.38
N VAL A 62 14.02 -9.23 -26.32
CA VAL A 62 15.38 -8.71 -26.40
C VAL A 62 15.36 -7.20 -26.23
N GLY A 63 16.33 -6.65 -25.50
CA GLY A 63 16.51 -5.21 -25.39
C GLY A 63 17.43 -4.84 -24.23
N PRO A 64 17.65 -3.55 -23.98
CA PRO A 64 18.43 -3.11 -22.83
C PRO A 64 17.83 -3.63 -21.52
N PRO A 65 18.63 -3.77 -20.45
CA PRO A 65 18.10 -4.10 -19.14
C PRO A 65 16.99 -3.13 -18.74
N PRO A 66 15.89 -3.62 -18.16
CA PRO A 66 14.84 -2.74 -17.69
C PRO A 66 15.42 -1.77 -16.68
N VAL A 67 15.24 -0.47 -16.93
CA VAL A 67 15.60 0.56 -15.96
C VAL A 67 14.65 0.42 -14.76
N PRO A 68 15.15 0.39 -13.52
CA PRO A 68 14.28 0.39 -12.35
C PRO A 68 13.28 1.55 -12.44
N THR A 69 12.01 1.24 -12.25
CA THR A 69 10.94 2.24 -12.22
C THR A 69 11.23 3.28 -11.12
N PRO A 70 10.71 4.52 -11.23
CA PRO A 70 10.84 5.51 -10.16
C PRO A 70 10.38 4.98 -8.79
N ALA A 71 9.37 4.10 -8.77
CA ALA A 71 8.89 3.44 -7.57
C ALA A 71 9.91 2.46 -6.97
N GLU A 72 10.58 1.66 -7.80
CA GLU A 72 11.64 0.75 -7.37
C GLU A 72 12.87 1.52 -6.88
N LEU A 73 13.25 2.60 -7.56
CA LEU A 73 14.33 3.48 -7.11
C LEU A 73 13.99 4.13 -5.76
N ALA A 74 12.79 4.71 -5.64
CA ALA A 74 12.34 5.32 -4.39
C ALA A 74 12.39 4.33 -3.21
N ARG A 75 11.97 3.07 -3.42
CA ARG A 75 12.09 2.02 -2.39
C ARG A 75 13.53 1.73 -1.99
N LEU A 76 14.46 1.75 -2.94
CA LEU A 76 15.88 1.49 -2.68
C LEU A 76 16.58 2.68 -2.02
N THR A 77 16.01 3.87 -2.09
CA THR A 77 16.62 5.11 -1.57
C THR A 77 15.93 5.69 -0.35
N LEU A 78 14.75 5.20 0.04
CA LEU A 78 14.00 5.75 1.17
C LEU A 78 14.69 5.37 2.50
N HIS A 79 14.98 6.38 3.31
CA HIS A 79 15.58 6.15 4.63
C HIS A 79 14.60 5.36 5.51
N PRO A 80 15.04 4.36 6.29
CA PRO A 80 14.14 3.56 7.12
C PRO A 80 13.24 4.38 8.05
N ASP A 81 13.73 5.51 8.55
CA ASP A 81 12.94 6.40 9.42
C ASP A 81 11.82 7.14 8.67
N ASP A 82 11.94 7.32 7.35
CA ASP A 82 10.97 8.01 6.51
C ASP A 82 10.01 7.04 5.81
N ASP A 83 10.27 5.73 5.88
CA ASP A 83 9.39 4.70 5.34
C ASP A 83 8.25 4.38 6.29
N LEU A 84 7.02 4.66 5.85
CA LEU A 84 5.79 4.40 6.61
C LEU A 84 5.28 2.96 6.45
N ALA A 85 5.81 2.16 5.52
CA ALA A 85 5.31 0.80 5.32
C ALA A 85 5.44 -0.16 6.50
N PRO A 86 6.47 -0.07 7.36
CA PRO A 86 6.55 -0.93 8.53
C PRO A 86 5.52 -0.61 9.62
N ASN A 87 4.79 0.51 9.51
CA ASN A 87 3.80 0.90 10.52
C ASN A 87 2.75 -0.19 10.69
N ARG A 88 2.48 -0.59 11.94
CA ARG A 88 1.41 -1.52 12.24
C ARG A 88 0.05 -0.79 12.25
N PRO A 89 -1.06 -1.53 12.09
CA PRO A 89 -2.39 -1.01 12.41
C PRO A 89 -2.43 -0.41 13.83
N GLY A 90 -2.67 0.90 13.92
CA GLY A 90 -2.66 1.64 15.19
C GLY A 90 -1.28 1.93 15.78
N GLU A 91 -0.19 1.90 15.00
CA GLU A 91 1.18 2.26 15.42
C GLU A 91 1.23 3.52 16.30
N ALA A 92 0.57 4.60 15.86
CA ALA A 92 0.55 5.85 16.62
C ALA A 92 -0.10 5.69 18.01
N LEU A 93 -1.12 4.84 18.13
CA LEU A 93 -1.78 4.53 19.40
C LEU A 93 -0.91 3.62 20.28
N LEU A 94 -0.18 2.67 19.69
CA LEU A 94 0.79 1.84 20.40
C LEU A 94 1.87 2.72 21.04
N ILE A 95 2.49 3.61 20.25
CA ILE A 95 3.48 4.57 20.73
C ILE A 95 2.91 5.46 21.83
N ALA A 96 1.69 6.00 21.65
CA ALA A 96 1.06 6.86 22.65
C ALA A 96 0.74 6.12 23.97
N LEU A 97 0.33 4.86 23.89
CA LEU A 97 0.07 4.02 25.06
C LEU A 97 1.34 3.60 25.79
N GLU A 98 2.44 3.41 25.06
CA GLU A 98 3.76 3.10 25.60
C GLU A 98 4.40 4.30 26.29
N ARG A 99 4.38 5.48 25.65
CA ARG A 99 4.93 6.72 26.21
C ARG A 99 4.17 7.22 27.43
N GLU A 100 2.85 7.10 27.40
CA GLU A 100 1.96 7.56 28.47
C GLU A 100 1.04 6.42 28.92
N PRO A 101 1.58 5.45 29.68
CA PRO A 101 0.79 4.37 30.23
C PRO A 101 -0.20 4.96 31.23
N GLY A 102 -1.50 4.84 30.93
CA GLY A 102 -2.54 5.29 31.85
C GLY A 102 -2.44 4.57 33.20
N PRO A 103 -2.95 5.17 34.30
CA PRO A 103 -2.89 4.58 35.63
C PRO A 103 -3.42 3.15 35.68
N ALA A 104 -2.74 2.28 36.45
CA ALA A 104 -3.00 0.84 36.55
C ALA A 104 -4.44 0.49 36.95
N HIS A 105 -5.08 1.35 37.76
CA HIS A 105 -6.45 1.18 38.21
C HIS A 105 -7.32 2.34 37.72
N ARG A 106 -7.94 2.16 36.55
CA ARG A 106 -9.02 3.06 36.07
C ARG A 106 -10.36 2.36 36.12
N LEU A 107 -11.36 3.03 36.72
CA LEU A 107 -12.77 2.62 36.68
C LEU A 107 -13.33 2.59 35.25
N ARG A 108 -12.75 3.38 34.33
CA ARG A 108 -13.08 3.38 32.90
C ARG A 108 -11.86 3.00 32.06
N PRO A 109 -11.97 1.97 31.17
CA PRO A 109 -10.89 1.61 30.27
C PRO A 109 -10.45 2.79 29.39
N ASP A 110 -9.14 2.94 29.18
CA ASP A 110 -8.58 3.99 28.32
C ASP A 110 -9.21 3.93 26.90
N PRO A 111 -9.81 5.03 26.40
CA PRO A 111 -10.44 5.05 25.09
C PRO A 111 -9.45 4.71 23.96
N ARG A 112 -8.14 5.01 24.12
CA ARG A 112 -7.10 4.70 23.13
C ARG A 112 -6.96 3.20 22.88
N ARG A 113 -7.13 2.36 23.91
CA ARG A 113 -7.09 0.90 23.76
C ARG A 113 -8.21 0.38 22.87
N ARG A 114 -9.38 1.03 22.93
CA ARG A 114 -10.56 0.65 22.11
C ARG A 114 -10.38 1.09 20.67
N ALA A 115 -9.83 2.30 20.46
CA ALA A 115 -9.46 2.77 19.14
C ALA A 115 -8.41 1.85 18.51
N LEU A 116 -7.39 1.43 19.29
CA LEU A 116 -6.36 0.52 18.84
C LEU A 116 -6.94 -0.83 18.39
N THR A 117 -7.82 -1.44 19.18
CA THR A 117 -8.48 -2.69 18.77
C THR A 117 -9.28 -2.53 17.47
N ALA A 118 -9.97 -1.39 17.28
CA ALA A 118 -10.70 -1.13 16.05
C ALA A 118 -9.77 -0.94 14.84
N GLU A 119 -8.69 -0.17 14.98
CA GLU A 119 -7.68 -0.01 13.93
C GLU A 119 -6.98 -1.33 13.60
N GLN A 120 -6.71 -2.18 14.59
CA GLN A 120 -6.12 -3.51 14.35
C GLN A 120 -7.09 -4.45 13.63
N ALA A 121 -8.37 -4.45 13.99
CA ALA A 121 -9.38 -5.27 13.32
C ALA A 121 -9.58 -4.83 11.86
N ALA A 122 -9.72 -3.52 11.62
CA ALA A 122 -9.85 -2.97 10.27
C ALA A 122 -8.57 -3.18 9.44
N GLY A 123 -7.39 -2.85 10.00
CA GLY A 123 -6.09 -3.04 9.36
C GLY A 123 -5.86 -4.50 8.95
N GLY A 124 -6.06 -5.44 9.88
CA GLY A 124 -5.90 -6.87 9.55
C GLY A 124 -6.88 -7.35 8.48
N ALA A 125 -8.06 -6.73 8.31
CA ALA A 125 -8.96 -7.02 7.21
C ALA A 125 -8.50 -6.42 5.87
N LEU A 126 -7.90 -5.23 5.90
CA LEU A 126 -7.30 -4.56 4.73
C LEU A 126 -6.04 -5.29 4.25
N ASP A 127 -5.21 -5.80 5.16
CA ASP A 127 -3.96 -6.49 4.81
C ASP A 127 -4.22 -7.79 4.04
N ARG A 128 -5.37 -8.44 4.29
CA ARG A 128 -5.79 -9.62 3.51
C ARG A 128 -6.12 -9.31 2.06
N LEU A 129 -6.25 -8.03 1.68
CA LEU A 129 -6.50 -7.62 0.30
C LEU A 129 -5.20 -7.57 -0.54
N ASP A 130 -4.03 -7.71 0.08
CA ASP A 130 -2.73 -7.59 -0.59
C ASP A 130 -2.58 -8.55 -1.79
N GLY A 131 -3.07 -9.78 -1.64
CA GLY A 131 -3.08 -10.79 -2.70
C GLY A 131 -3.98 -10.46 -3.91
N ALA A 132 -4.85 -9.45 -3.79
CA ALA A 132 -5.72 -8.96 -4.87
C ALA A 132 -5.18 -7.67 -5.51
N GLY A 133 -3.90 -7.33 -5.29
CA GLY A 133 -3.25 -6.15 -5.87
C GLY A 133 -3.54 -4.85 -5.13
N TRP A 134 -4.01 -4.94 -3.88
CA TRP A 134 -4.16 -3.78 -3.00
C TRP A 134 -2.90 -3.59 -2.16
N ARG A 135 -2.63 -2.37 -1.74
CA ARG A 135 -1.56 -2.01 -0.81
C ARG A 135 -2.16 -1.16 0.30
N THR A 136 -1.75 -1.43 1.54
CA THR A 136 -2.24 -0.69 2.71
C THR A 136 -1.09 -0.07 3.46
N LEU A 137 -1.23 1.20 3.82
CA LEU A 137 -0.36 1.89 4.78
C LEU A 137 -1.17 2.21 6.03
N HIS A 138 -0.56 2.04 7.20
CA HIS A 138 -1.22 2.29 8.47
C HIS A 138 -0.61 3.49 9.18
N SER A 139 -1.42 4.15 10.01
CA SER A 139 -0.99 5.26 10.86
C SER A 139 -0.23 6.34 10.08
N VAL A 140 -0.76 6.75 8.93
CA VAL A 140 -0.12 7.75 8.07
C VAL A 140 -0.24 9.12 8.76
N PRO A 141 0.87 9.77 9.14
CA PRO A 141 0.84 11.01 9.90
C PRO A 141 0.29 12.15 9.05
N LEU A 142 -0.44 13.06 9.68
CA LEU A 142 -0.87 14.32 9.08
C LEU A 142 -0.40 15.49 9.96
N PRO A 143 -0.08 16.66 9.37
CA PRO A 143 0.23 17.86 10.13
C PRO A 143 -0.85 18.21 11.15
N GLY A 144 -0.44 18.75 12.31
CA GLY A 144 -1.33 19.03 13.44
C GLY A 144 -1.48 17.87 14.44
N GLY A 145 -0.76 16.76 14.25
CA GLY A 145 -0.82 15.59 15.14
C GLY A 145 -1.97 14.63 14.81
N ASP A 146 -2.70 14.89 13.72
CA ASP A 146 -3.70 13.99 13.16
C ASP A 146 -3.05 12.83 12.40
N ARG A 147 -3.87 11.86 11.97
CA ARG A 147 -3.44 10.74 11.14
C ARG A 147 -4.59 10.17 10.34
N ILE A 148 -4.26 9.58 9.19
CA ILE A 148 -5.12 8.62 8.52
C ILE A 148 -4.89 7.26 9.18
N HIS A 149 -5.96 6.57 9.59
CA HIS A 149 -5.79 5.29 10.30
C HIS A 149 -5.23 4.25 9.32
N HIS A 150 -5.84 4.12 8.14
CA HIS A 150 -5.32 3.31 7.04
C HIS A 150 -5.54 4.01 5.70
N LEU A 151 -4.52 4.02 4.85
CA LEU A 151 -4.61 4.41 3.45
C LEU A 151 -4.55 3.14 2.62
N VAL A 152 -5.54 2.92 1.76
CA VAL A 152 -5.64 1.73 0.92
C VAL A 152 -5.56 2.15 -0.54
N ILE A 153 -4.68 1.53 -1.31
CA ILE A 153 -4.40 1.86 -2.70
C ILE A 153 -4.55 0.56 -3.49
N GLY A 154 -5.44 0.52 -4.48
CA GLY A 154 -5.60 -0.68 -5.29
C GLY A 154 -6.36 -0.45 -6.59
N PRO A 155 -6.72 -1.52 -7.31
CA PRO A 155 -7.31 -1.43 -8.64
C PRO A 155 -8.61 -0.60 -8.70
N GLY A 156 -9.32 -0.48 -7.57
CA GLY A 156 -10.54 0.31 -7.42
C GLY A 156 -10.34 1.76 -6.96
N GLY A 157 -9.10 2.24 -6.84
CA GLY A 157 -8.77 3.60 -6.42
C GLY A 157 -8.11 3.68 -5.03
N LEU A 158 -8.09 4.89 -4.46
CA LEU A 158 -7.47 5.19 -3.17
C LEU A 158 -8.56 5.48 -2.12
N PHE A 159 -8.36 4.99 -0.90
CA PHE A 159 -9.30 5.16 0.20
C PHE A 159 -8.59 5.56 1.49
N ALA A 160 -9.04 6.66 2.10
CA ALA A 160 -8.67 7.04 3.46
C ALA A 160 -9.69 6.45 4.43
N VAL A 161 -9.26 5.44 5.18
CA VAL A 161 -10.12 4.66 6.07
C VAL A 161 -9.97 5.17 7.51
N HIS A 162 -11.10 5.51 8.11
CA HIS A 162 -11.23 5.84 9.52
C HIS A 162 -11.97 4.71 10.25
N ALA A 163 -11.31 4.05 11.20
CA ALA A 163 -11.90 3.00 12.02
C ALA A 163 -12.56 3.55 13.30
N LEU A 164 -13.87 3.34 13.46
CA LEU A 164 -14.66 3.75 14.62
C LEU A 164 -15.08 2.53 15.47
N PRO A 165 -14.64 2.42 16.74
CA PRO A 165 -15.08 1.35 17.64
C PRO A 165 -16.55 1.53 18.05
N ALA A 166 -17.46 0.74 17.49
CA ALA A 166 -18.89 0.80 17.79
C ALA A 166 -19.28 0.06 19.08
N ARG A 167 -18.57 -1.03 19.43
CA ARG A 167 -18.71 -1.78 20.71
C ARG A 167 -20.10 -2.41 20.92
N ARG A 168 -20.65 -3.06 19.92
CA ARG A 168 -22.02 -3.62 19.91
C ARG A 168 -23.08 -2.59 20.30
N GLN A 169 -22.82 -1.32 20.01
CA GLN A 169 -23.83 -0.28 20.11
C GLN A 169 -24.48 -0.11 18.75
N ARG A 170 -25.74 0.36 18.77
CA ARG A 170 -26.40 0.85 17.56
C ARG A 170 -25.69 2.11 17.07
N VAL A 171 -25.48 2.21 15.77
CA VAL A 171 -24.86 3.37 15.13
C VAL A 171 -25.90 4.07 14.28
N HIS A 172 -26.12 5.35 14.52
CA HIS A 172 -26.95 6.18 13.66
C HIS A 172 -26.06 7.16 12.89
N VAL A 173 -26.20 7.18 11.57
CA VAL A 173 -25.48 8.11 10.68
C VAL A 173 -26.48 9.07 10.05
N THR A 174 -26.24 10.36 10.24
CA THR A 174 -27.02 11.46 9.65
C THR A 174 -26.05 12.59 9.35
N ASP A 175 -25.64 12.75 8.08
CA ASP A 175 -24.55 13.67 7.67
C ASP A 175 -24.73 15.07 8.28
N PRO A 176 -23.73 15.62 9.02
CA PRO A 176 -22.38 15.09 9.23
C PRO A 176 -22.16 14.28 10.51
N LEU A 177 -23.23 13.98 11.23
CA LEU A 177 -23.22 13.40 12.58
C LEU A 177 -23.20 11.87 12.56
N VAL A 178 -22.47 11.31 13.52
CA VAL A 178 -22.46 9.89 13.86
C VAL A 178 -22.76 9.76 15.35
N THR A 179 -23.75 8.94 15.68
CA THR A 179 -24.21 8.69 17.04
C THR A 179 -23.96 7.24 17.42
N LEU A 180 -23.29 7.00 18.55
CA LEU A 180 -23.06 5.66 19.10
C LEU A 180 -23.97 5.42 20.30
N GLY A 181 -24.97 4.55 20.15
CA GLY A 181 -25.95 4.25 21.19
C GLY A 181 -26.71 5.50 21.62
N ARG A 182 -26.64 5.82 22.92
CA ARG A 182 -27.29 6.99 23.52
C ARG A 182 -26.32 8.16 23.79
N ARG A 183 -25.14 8.13 23.17
CA ARG A 183 -24.14 9.21 23.34
C ARG A 183 -24.50 10.41 22.48
N GLU A 184 -23.87 11.54 22.80
CA GLU A 184 -23.96 12.75 22.00
C GLU A 184 -23.52 12.49 20.54
N PRO A 185 -24.28 12.93 19.53
CA PRO A 185 -23.86 12.89 18.14
C PRO A 185 -22.58 13.71 17.91
N LEU A 186 -21.62 13.15 17.17
CA LEU A 186 -20.37 13.83 16.84
C LEU A 186 -20.27 14.09 15.33
N PRO A 187 -19.76 15.25 14.86
CA PRO A 187 -19.62 15.57 13.44
C PRO A 187 -18.45 14.83 12.77
N LEU A 188 -18.35 13.51 12.99
CA LEU A 188 -17.23 12.67 12.58
C LEU A 188 -17.03 12.67 11.06
N LEU A 189 -18.10 12.75 10.26
CA LEU A 189 -17.99 12.72 8.80
C LEU A 189 -17.31 13.97 8.23
N ARG A 190 -17.21 15.08 8.98
CA ARG A 190 -16.37 16.22 8.57
C ARG A 190 -14.90 15.87 8.64
N ARG A 191 -14.48 15.20 9.72
CA ARG A 191 -13.09 14.77 9.92
C ARG A 191 -12.69 13.71 8.89
N VAL A 192 -13.55 12.71 8.67
CA VAL A 192 -13.28 11.63 7.70
C VAL A 192 -13.12 12.20 6.27
N ARG A 193 -13.91 13.21 5.89
CA ARG A 193 -13.71 13.93 4.61
C ARG A 193 -12.41 14.72 4.59
N ALA A 194 -12.15 15.53 5.62
CA ALA A 194 -10.95 16.35 5.69
C ALA A 194 -9.65 15.50 5.60
N ASP A 195 -9.62 14.33 6.25
CA ASP A 195 -8.48 13.40 6.16
C ASP A 195 -8.28 12.89 4.73
N ALA A 196 -9.37 12.60 4.01
CA ALA A 196 -9.32 12.17 2.61
C ALA A 196 -8.95 13.32 1.64
N ASP A 197 -9.43 14.55 1.88
CA ASP A 197 -9.07 15.73 1.10
C ASP A 197 -7.58 16.03 1.23
N ARG A 198 -7.05 15.93 2.46
CA ARG A 198 -5.63 16.05 2.77
C ARG A 198 -4.81 14.97 2.07
N ALA A 199 -5.27 13.73 2.10
CA ALA A 199 -4.62 12.65 1.35
C ALA A 199 -4.65 12.89 -0.16
N SER A 200 -5.75 13.42 -0.68
CA SER A 200 -5.89 13.73 -2.09
C SER A 200 -4.92 14.81 -2.54
N TYR A 201 -4.75 15.84 -1.71
CA TYR A 201 -3.76 16.88 -1.92
C TYR A 201 -2.32 16.33 -1.88
N ALA A 202 -1.99 15.50 -0.87
CA ALA A 202 -0.66 14.92 -0.69
C ALA A 202 -0.24 14.04 -1.87
N LEU A 203 -1.16 13.21 -2.37
CA LEU A 203 -0.89 12.24 -3.42
C LEU A 203 -1.21 12.77 -4.82
N THR A 204 -1.76 13.99 -4.92
CA THR A 204 -2.25 14.58 -6.17
C THR A 204 -3.19 13.63 -6.95
N ALA A 205 -3.99 12.86 -6.22
CA ALA A 205 -4.89 11.82 -6.73
C ALA A 205 -6.17 11.80 -5.90
N GLU A 206 -7.30 11.39 -6.48
CA GLU A 206 -8.57 11.33 -5.73
C GLU A 206 -8.53 10.21 -4.68
N VAL A 207 -8.68 10.59 -3.41
CA VAL A 207 -8.77 9.67 -2.26
C VAL A 207 -10.18 9.73 -1.69
N HIS A 208 -10.86 8.59 -1.70
CA HIS A 208 -12.24 8.46 -1.22
C HIS A 208 -12.27 8.27 0.30
N ALA A 209 -13.14 9.03 0.97
CA ALA A 209 -13.31 8.95 2.41
C ALA A 209 -14.15 7.71 2.80
N VAL A 210 -13.65 6.90 3.75
CA VAL A 210 -14.34 5.71 4.24
C VAL A 210 -14.39 5.70 5.77
N LEU A 211 -15.60 5.60 6.32
CA LEU A 211 -15.83 5.33 7.74
C LEU A 211 -16.13 3.84 7.93
N VAL A 212 -15.28 3.13 8.68
CA VAL A 212 -15.48 1.73 9.05
C VAL A 212 -15.98 1.64 10.49
N LEU A 213 -17.16 1.05 10.67
CA LEU A 213 -17.78 0.77 11.95
C LEU A 213 -17.34 -0.63 12.40
N VAL A 214 -16.56 -0.71 13.48
CA VAL A 214 -16.03 -2.00 13.97
C VAL A 214 -16.92 -2.54 15.09
N ASP A 215 -17.38 -3.78 14.92
CA ASP A 215 -18.30 -4.48 15.83
C ASP A 215 -19.57 -3.65 16.18
N PRO A 216 -20.36 -3.14 15.22
CA PRO A 216 -21.65 -2.52 15.51
C PRO A 216 -22.72 -3.57 15.85
N ALA A 217 -23.69 -3.22 16.69
CA ALA A 217 -24.86 -4.10 16.90
C ALA A 217 -25.93 -3.92 15.82
N ASP A 218 -26.05 -2.70 15.31
CA ASP A 218 -26.96 -2.33 14.23
C ASP A 218 -26.47 -1.01 13.62
N VAL A 219 -26.71 -0.79 12.33
CA VAL A 219 -26.30 0.43 11.63
C VAL A 219 -27.51 1.00 10.90
N THR A 220 -27.94 2.18 11.31
CA THR A 220 -28.98 2.95 10.62
C THR A 220 -28.33 4.13 9.92
N VAL A 221 -28.39 4.13 8.59
CA VAL A 221 -28.01 5.28 7.75
C VAL A 221 -29.29 5.92 7.25
N ARG A 222 -29.62 7.13 7.73
CA ARG A 222 -30.88 7.79 7.38
C ARG A 222 -30.91 8.21 5.91
N GLU A 223 -29.81 8.77 5.44
CA GLU A 223 -29.57 9.21 4.07
C GLU A 223 -28.11 8.89 3.69
N PRO A 224 -27.82 8.55 2.42
CA PRO A 224 -26.45 8.34 1.96
C PRO A 224 -25.56 9.56 2.28
N PRO A 225 -24.50 9.41 3.08
CA PRO A 225 -23.64 10.54 3.44
C PRO A 225 -22.92 11.12 2.22
N ARG A 226 -22.75 12.45 2.19
CA ARG A 226 -22.05 13.10 1.08
C ARG A 226 -20.57 12.74 1.11
N SER A 227 -20.08 12.17 0.01
CA SER A 227 -18.66 11.91 -0.22
C SER A 227 -17.98 11.04 0.86
N VAL A 228 -18.74 10.25 1.63
CA VAL A 228 -18.22 9.28 2.60
C VAL A 228 -18.91 7.94 2.41
N ARG A 229 -18.13 6.88 2.21
CA ARG A 229 -18.63 5.51 2.26
C ARG A 229 -18.63 5.02 3.70
N VAL A 230 -19.79 4.59 4.20
CA VAL A 230 -19.89 3.94 5.53
C VAL A 230 -19.94 2.44 5.31
N LEU A 231 -19.01 1.72 5.96
CA LEU A 231 -18.90 0.27 5.91
C LEU A 231 -18.86 -0.29 7.33
N THR A 232 -19.25 -1.53 7.50
CA THR A 232 -18.89 -2.37 8.64
C THR A 232 -17.58 -3.09 8.40
N ASP A 233 -16.94 -3.58 9.45
CA ASP A 233 -15.76 -4.46 9.36
C ASP A 233 -16.01 -5.72 8.52
N GLY A 234 -17.23 -6.27 8.53
CA GLY A 234 -17.64 -7.39 7.68
C GLY A 234 -17.78 -7.04 6.19
N GLU A 235 -18.06 -5.78 5.85
CA GLU A 235 -18.21 -5.32 4.46
C GLU A 235 -16.89 -4.85 3.84
N LEU A 236 -15.90 -4.55 4.67
CA LEU A 236 -14.59 -4.03 4.27
C LEU A 236 -13.85 -4.91 3.23
N PRO A 237 -13.87 -6.25 3.31
CA PRO A 237 -13.32 -7.11 2.24
C PRO A 237 -13.97 -6.87 0.86
N GLY A 238 -15.17 -6.29 0.82
CA GLY A 238 -15.86 -5.94 -0.42
C GLY A 238 -15.14 -4.88 -1.26
N LEU A 239 -14.21 -4.11 -0.68
CA LEU A 239 -13.35 -3.20 -1.43
C LEU A 239 -12.56 -3.95 -2.51
N ALA A 240 -12.13 -5.18 -2.26
CA ALA A 240 -11.35 -5.96 -3.24
C ALA A 240 -12.10 -6.30 -4.53
N ARG A 241 -13.44 -6.16 -4.54
CA ARG A 241 -14.25 -6.33 -5.76
C ARG A 241 -14.28 -5.08 -6.63
N LEU A 242 -13.81 -3.94 -6.12
CA LEU A 242 -13.64 -2.72 -6.89
C LEU A 242 -12.39 -2.85 -7.75
N GLY A 243 -12.48 -2.48 -9.04
CA GLY A 243 -11.36 -2.65 -9.95
C GLY A 243 -11.56 -1.92 -11.27
N GLY A 244 -10.49 -1.91 -12.08
CA GLY A 244 -10.49 -1.35 -13.44
C GLY A 244 -10.16 0.14 -13.51
N MET A 245 -9.83 0.80 -12.40
CA MET A 245 -9.45 2.22 -12.38
C MET A 245 -7.93 2.42 -12.43
N LEU A 246 -7.18 1.65 -11.64
CA LEU A 246 -5.71 1.75 -11.58
C LEU A 246 -5.05 0.49 -12.12
N LYS A 247 -4.01 0.67 -12.93
CA LYS A 247 -3.16 -0.44 -13.37
C LYS A 247 -2.24 -0.87 -12.21
N PRO A 248 -1.77 -2.13 -12.18
CA PRO A 248 -0.85 -2.58 -11.13
C PRO A 248 0.39 -1.67 -10.97
N ALA A 249 0.97 -1.19 -12.07
CA ALA A 249 2.12 -0.27 -12.02
C ALA A 249 1.77 1.07 -11.34
N ASP A 250 0.57 1.61 -11.57
CA ASP A 250 0.13 2.86 -10.95
C ASP A 250 -0.10 2.67 -9.45
N VAL A 251 -0.66 1.52 -9.05
CA VAL A 251 -0.81 1.15 -7.63
C VAL A 251 0.54 1.11 -6.93
N GLU A 252 1.54 0.45 -7.52
CA GLU A 252 2.89 0.36 -6.93
C GLU A 252 3.59 1.72 -6.87
N ALA A 253 3.39 2.58 -7.87
CA ALA A 253 3.94 3.94 -7.90
C ALA A 253 3.31 4.85 -6.84
N LEU A 254 1.98 4.86 -6.74
CA LEU A 254 1.26 5.60 -5.71
C LEU A 254 1.60 5.09 -4.31
N HIS A 255 1.71 3.77 -4.13
CA HIS A 255 2.14 3.19 -2.87
C HIS A 255 3.58 3.58 -2.51
N ALA A 256 4.51 3.57 -3.47
CA ALA A 256 5.89 4.02 -3.22
C ALA A 256 5.95 5.48 -2.77
N MET A 257 5.19 6.37 -3.42
CA MET A 257 5.08 7.78 -3.01
C MET A 257 4.43 7.96 -1.64
N ALA A 258 3.34 7.22 -1.37
CA ALA A 258 2.61 7.30 -0.11
C ALA A 258 3.41 6.79 1.09
N ARG A 259 4.41 5.92 0.88
CA ARG A 259 5.31 5.42 1.92
C ARG A 259 6.26 6.47 2.46
N ASP A 260 6.64 7.44 1.63
CA ASP A 260 7.55 8.50 2.04
C ASP A 260 6.84 9.46 3.00
N ARG A 261 7.32 9.53 4.25
CA ARG A 261 6.81 10.44 5.27
C ARG A 261 6.84 11.90 4.79
N ALA A 262 7.81 12.30 3.98
CA ALA A 262 7.93 13.66 3.47
C ALA A 262 6.73 14.08 2.61
N THR A 263 6.09 13.13 1.90
CA THR A 263 4.85 13.35 1.12
C THR A 263 3.76 14.00 1.97
N TRP A 264 3.68 13.62 3.25
CA TRP A 264 2.62 14.03 4.16
C TRP A 264 2.91 15.31 4.92
N THR A 265 4.15 15.82 4.88
CA THR A 265 4.54 17.03 5.63
C THR A 265 4.03 18.34 5.04
N ARG A 266 3.64 18.33 3.76
CA ARG A 266 3.26 19.52 2.98
C ARG A 266 1.75 19.76 2.90
N VAL A 267 0.96 19.04 3.72
CA VAL A 267 -0.50 18.88 3.60
C VAL A 267 -1.31 19.72 4.58
#